data_AF-A0A9X2YP72-F1
#
_entry.id   AF-A0A9X2YP72-F1
#
_cell.length_a   1.000
_cell.length_b   1.000
_cell.length_c   1.000
_cell.angle_alpha   90.00
_cell.angle_beta   90.00
_cell.angle_gamma   90.00
#
_symmetry.space_group_name_H-M   'P 1'
#
loop_
_entity.id
_entity.type
_entity.pdbx_description
1 polymer ?
#
loop_
_entity_poly.entity_id
_entity_poly.type
_entity_poly.pdbx_seq_one_letter_code
_entity_poly.pdbx_strand_id
1 'polypeptide(L)'
;MPGPGIGRIRLGKIPEGGAHIDVQRKTLGAWQTADTMGFFRALPELWAGWHTEVWEDRYEKQVSQCGGALRLPEVDPIAGIDTAETWLRERVFESFEDSPAGHIAQLAGLLAPLAPGFVVSSDALDDCGVRPTASEWARFREACNQVRCADAQPA
;
A
#
# COMPACT_ATOMS: atom_id res chain seq x y z
N MET A 1 22.12 -30.18 3.83
CA MET A 1 22.25 -28.79 3.32
C MET A 1 20.92 -28.36 2.75
N PRO A 2 20.54 -27.07 2.80
CA PRO A 2 19.36 -26.60 2.09
C PRO A 2 19.50 -26.99 0.61
N GLY A 3 18.42 -27.46 -0.02
CA GLY A 3 18.43 -27.81 -1.44
C GLY A 3 18.75 -26.59 -2.34
N PRO A 4 18.78 -26.78 -3.68
CA PRO A 4 19.20 -25.74 -4.62
C PRO A 4 18.35 -24.45 -4.64
N GLY A 5 17.30 -24.36 -3.82
CA GLY A 5 16.39 -23.21 -3.78
C GLY A 5 15.50 -23.13 -5.02
N ILE A 6 14.46 -22.31 -4.93
CA ILE A 6 13.62 -21.98 -6.08
C ILE A 6 14.19 -20.72 -6.72
N GLY A 7 14.72 -20.85 -7.95
CA GLY A 7 15.31 -19.72 -8.67
C GLY A 7 14.30 -18.73 -9.27
N ARG A 8 13.02 -19.14 -9.42
CA ARG A 8 11.94 -18.29 -9.90
C ARG A 8 10.59 -18.77 -9.41
N ILE A 9 9.78 -17.86 -8.91
CA ILE A 9 8.37 -18.08 -8.57
C ILE A 9 7.51 -17.01 -9.23
N ARG A 10 6.33 -17.38 -9.72
CA ARG A 10 5.30 -16.43 -10.15
C ARG A 10 4.22 -16.42 -9.09
N LEU A 11 4.12 -15.33 -8.34
CA LEU A 11 3.04 -15.14 -7.39
C LEU A 11 1.80 -14.72 -8.18
N GLY A 12 0.71 -15.47 -8.07
CA GLY A 12 -0.58 -15.13 -8.68
C GLY A 12 -1.30 -13.97 -7.99
N LYS A 13 -0.60 -13.26 -7.10
CA LYS A 13 -1.09 -12.12 -6.33
C LYS A 13 0.07 -11.18 -5.98
N ILE A 14 -0.27 -9.95 -5.64
CA ILE A 14 0.68 -9.00 -5.07
C ILE A 14 1.16 -9.55 -3.71
N PRO A 15 2.47 -9.61 -3.45
CA PRO A 15 2.95 -10.01 -2.13
C PRO A 15 2.54 -8.98 -1.07
N GLU A 16 1.94 -9.46 0.01
CA GLU A 16 1.49 -8.66 1.17
C GLU A 16 2.56 -8.56 2.27
N GLY A 17 3.71 -9.19 2.06
CA GLY A 17 4.82 -9.18 3.00
C GLY A 17 6.01 -10.01 2.54
N GLY A 18 7.12 -9.85 3.24
CA GLY A 18 8.36 -10.57 2.98
C GLY A 18 9.40 -10.37 4.08
N ALA A 19 10.44 -11.20 4.03
CA ALA A 19 11.58 -11.10 4.93
C ALA A 19 12.90 -11.33 4.17
N HIS A 20 13.91 -10.57 4.57
CA HIS A 20 15.31 -10.79 4.22
C HIS A 20 16.04 -11.33 5.46
N ILE A 21 16.77 -12.43 5.29
CA ILE A 21 17.48 -13.11 6.38
C ILE A 21 18.95 -13.24 5.99
N ASP A 22 19.83 -12.55 6.72
CA ASP A 22 21.28 -12.70 6.61
C ASP A 22 21.79 -13.53 7.79
N VAL A 23 22.07 -14.80 7.53
CA VAL A 23 22.50 -15.76 8.56
C VAL A 23 23.90 -15.42 9.09
N GLN A 24 24.80 -14.90 8.25
CA GLN A 24 26.16 -14.59 8.67
C GLN A 24 26.18 -13.43 9.65
N ARG A 25 25.37 -12.40 9.38
CA ARG A 25 25.27 -11.22 10.23
C ARG A 25 24.23 -11.34 11.34
N LYS A 26 23.45 -12.43 11.35
CA LYS A 26 22.28 -12.62 12.21
C LYS A 26 21.34 -11.42 12.15
N THR A 27 21.00 -10.98 10.94
CA THR A 27 20.04 -9.89 10.74
C THR A 27 18.79 -10.38 10.03
N LEU A 28 17.65 -9.79 10.38
CA LEU A 28 16.37 -10.02 9.75
C LEU A 28 15.69 -8.70 9.47
N GLY A 29 15.42 -8.42 8.19
CA GLY A 29 14.59 -7.31 7.76
C GLY A 29 13.23 -7.81 7.30
N ALA A 30 12.14 -7.25 7.83
CA ALA A 30 10.78 -7.68 7.46
C ALA A 30 9.89 -6.52 7.03
N TRP A 31 8.96 -6.79 6.12
CA TRP A 31 7.94 -5.86 5.69
C TRP A 31 6.61 -6.58 5.49
N GLN A 32 5.51 -5.84 5.69
CA GLN A 32 4.13 -6.27 5.49
C GLN A 32 3.30 -5.06 5.08
N THR A 33 2.28 -5.27 4.25
CA THR A 33 1.33 -4.22 3.85
C THR A 33 0.37 -3.86 4.98
N ALA A 34 0.19 -4.73 5.98
CA ALA A 34 -0.54 -4.45 7.21
C ALA A 34 -0.04 -5.34 8.36
N ASP A 35 0.41 -4.73 9.47
CA ASP A 35 0.74 -5.46 10.70
C ASP A 35 -0.51 -5.70 11.57
N THR A 36 -1.36 -6.61 11.13
CA THR A 36 -2.65 -6.87 11.79
C THR A 36 -2.53 -7.71 13.07
N MET A 37 -1.37 -8.32 13.32
CA MET A 37 -1.18 -9.30 14.41
C MET A 37 0.00 -8.98 15.34
N GLY A 38 0.57 -7.78 15.27
CA GLY A 38 1.72 -7.37 16.09
C GLY A 38 2.98 -8.16 15.78
N PHE A 39 3.12 -8.62 14.53
CA PHE A 39 4.24 -9.42 14.07
C PHE A 39 5.57 -8.67 14.27
N PHE A 40 5.60 -7.37 13.96
CA PHE A 40 6.82 -6.56 14.14
C PHE A 40 7.21 -6.39 15.61
N ARG A 41 6.22 -6.37 16.51
CA ARG A 41 6.48 -6.32 17.95
C ARG A 41 7.06 -7.63 18.48
N ALA A 42 6.60 -8.78 17.96
CA ALA A 42 7.07 -10.10 18.39
C ALA A 42 8.43 -10.49 17.79
N LEU A 43 8.85 -9.82 16.72
CA LEU A 43 10.02 -10.17 15.91
C LEU A 43 11.34 -10.34 16.71
N PRO A 44 11.70 -9.41 17.63
CA PRO A 44 12.92 -9.55 18.43
C PRO A 44 12.92 -10.76 19.37
N GLU A 45 11.74 -11.14 19.88
CA GLU A 45 11.59 -12.30 20.77
C GLU A 45 11.66 -13.62 19.99
N LEU A 46 11.02 -13.66 18.81
CA LEU A 46 11.03 -14.83 17.91
C LEU A 46 12.44 -15.11 17.35
N TRP A 47 13.25 -14.08 17.18
CA TRP A 47 14.61 -14.15 16.65
C TRP A 47 15.63 -13.69 17.69
N ALA A 48 15.56 -14.28 18.89
CA ALA A 48 16.43 -13.93 20.00
C ALA A 48 17.92 -13.98 19.62
N GLY A 49 18.64 -12.88 19.90
CA GLY A 49 20.06 -12.74 19.57
C GLY A 49 20.35 -12.39 18.10
N TRP A 50 19.32 -12.06 17.32
CA TRP A 50 19.44 -11.46 15.99
C TRP A 50 19.07 -9.98 16.03
N HIS A 51 19.62 -9.22 15.09
CA HIS A 51 19.22 -7.83 14.87
C HIS A 51 18.03 -7.79 13.91
N THR A 52 16.88 -7.34 14.40
CA THR A 52 15.63 -7.29 13.64
C THR A 52 15.30 -5.85 13.23
N GLU A 53 14.95 -5.64 11.97
CA GLU A 53 14.53 -4.35 11.43
C GLU A 53 13.15 -4.47 10.76
N VAL A 54 12.27 -3.50 11.03
CA VAL A 54 11.04 -3.32 10.26
C VAL A 54 11.36 -2.42 9.09
N TRP A 55 11.21 -2.93 7.87
CA TRP A 55 11.57 -2.20 6.65
C TRP A 55 10.42 -1.42 6.05
N GLU A 56 9.17 -1.74 6.40
CA GLU A 56 7.98 -1.08 5.86
C GLU A 56 8.03 -1.01 4.31
N ASP A 57 7.69 0.12 3.71
CA ASP A 57 7.67 0.36 2.27
C ASP A 57 9.02 0.83 1.69
N ARG A 58 10.13 0.69 2.44
CA ARG A 58 11.46 1.18 2.03
C ARG A 58 12.08 0.34 0.91
N TYR A 59 11.59 0.55 -0.31
CA TYR A 59 11.99 -0.15 -1.52
C TYR A 59 13.52 -0.22 -1.68
N GLU A 60 14.23 0.90 -1.57
CA GLU A 60 15.68 0.97 -1.80
C GLU A 60 16.47 0.13 -0.80
N LYS A 61 16.00 0.07 0.46
CA LYS A 61 16.57 -0.79 1.50
C LYS A 61 16.34 -2.26 1.13
N GLN A 62 15.14 -2.63 0.68
CA GLN A 62 14.84 -3.99 0.25
C GLN A 62 15.71 -4.43 -0.92
N VAL A 63 15.87 -3.57 -1.94
CA VAL A 63 16.69 -3.85 -3.13
C VAL A 63 18.17 -3.97 -2.77
N SER A 64 18.72 -3.00 -2.02
CA SER A 64 20.15 -2.98 -1.68
C SER A 64 20.57 -4.20 -0.87
N GLN A 65 19.71 -4.71 0.01
CA GLN A 65 20.00 -5.89 0.83
C GLN A 65 19.97 -7.19 0.01
N CYS A 66 19.31 -7.20 -1.14
CA CYS A 66 19.38 -8.34 -2.07
C CYS A 66 20.73 -8.45 -2.78
N GLY A 67 21.60 -7.43 -2.74
CA GLY A 67 22.97 -7.51 -3.28
C GLY A 67 23.05 -7.93 -4.76
N GLY A 68 22.04 -7.58 -5.56
CA GLY A 68 21.93 -7.99 -6.97
C GLY A 68 21.42 -9.42 -7.21
N ALA A 69 21.14 -10.20 -6.16
CA ALA A 69 20.55 -11.54 -6.29
C ALA A 69 19.10 -11.50 -6.82
N LEU A 70 18.41 -10.37 -6.61
CA LEU A 70 17.08 -10.11 -7.15
C LEU A 70 17.18 -9.15 -8.32
N ARG A 71 16.65 -9.54 -9.47
CA ARG A 71 16.45 -8.65 -10.62
C ARG A 71 15.04 -8.10 -10.57
N LEU A 72 14.93 -6.79 -10.39
CA LEU A 72 13.67 -6.07 -10.38
C LEU A 72 13.53 -5.31 -11.69
N PRO A 73 12.30 -5.18 -12.22
CA PRO A 73 12.05 -4.24 -13.31
C PRO A 73 12.40 -2.82 -12.85
N GLU A 74 12.84 -2.01 -13.78
CA GLU A 74 13.05 -0.58 -13.54
C GLU A 74 11.72 0.07 -13.14
N VAL A 75 11.76 0.96 -12.15
CA VAL A 75 10.58 1.73 -11.76
C VAL A 75 10.34 2.77 -12.85
N ASP A 76 9.16 2.76 -13.44
CA ASP A 76 8.70 3.78 -14.39
C ASP A 76 7.80 4.78 -13.64
N PRO A 77 8.34 5.96 -13.25
CA PRO A 77 7.57 6.94 -12.50
C PRO A 77 6.43 7.53 -13.33
N ILE A 78 6.59 7.61 -14.65
CA ILE A 78 5.60 8.20 -15.55
C ILE A 78 4.39 7.28 -15.67
N ALA A 79 4.61 5.99 -15.94
CA ALA A 79 3.55 4.99 -15.92
C ALA A 79 2.89 4.89 -14.54
N GLY A 80 3.67 5.04 -13.47
CA GLY A 80 3.16 5.13 -12.10
C GLY A 80 2.23 6.32 -11.88
N ILE A 81 2.63 7.52 -12.34
CA ILE A 81 1.81 8.73 -12.27
C ILE A 81 0.53 8.58 -13.08
N ASP A 82 0.59 8.06 -14.31
CA ASP A 82 -0.58 7.89 -15.17
C ASP A 82 -1.59 6.91 -14.55
N THR A 83 -1.08 5.83 -13.94
CA THR A 83 -1.90 4.86 -13.19
C THR A 83 -2.54 5.53 -11.98
N ALA A 84 -1.77 6.30 -11.20
CA ALA A 84 -2.26 6.98 -10.01
C ALA A 84 -3.29 8.07 -10.36
N GLU A 85 -3.07 8.87 -11.41
CA GLU A 85 -4.02 9.87 -11.88
C GLU A 85 -5.34 9.25 -12.34
N THR A 86 -5.28 8.11 -13.05
CA THR A 86 -6.46 7.36 -13.49
C THR A 86 -7.23 6.84 -12.28
N TRP A 87 -6.54 6.15 -11.37
CA TRP A 87 -7.15 5.58 -10.17
C TRP A 87 -7.73 6.64 -9.23
N LEU A 88 -7.01 7.74 -8.99
CA LEU A 88 -7.51 8.84 -8.15
C LEU A 88 -8.71 9.53 -8.80
N ARG A 89 -8.75 9.63 -10.13
CA ARG A 89 -9.93 10.16 -10.82
C ARG A 89 -11.14 9.24 -10.59
N GLU A 90 -10.98 7.94 -10.77
CA GLU A 90 -12.04 6.97 -10.49
C GLU A 90 -12.50 7.05 -9.03
N ARG A 91 -11.59 7.14 -8.07
CA ARG A 91 -11.90 7.18 -6.63
C ARG A 91 -12.47 8.52 -6.13
N VAL A 92 -12.00 9.65 -6.66
CA VAL A 92 -12.53 10.98 -6.32
C VAL A 92 -13.91 11.21 -6.94
N PHE A 93 -14.21 10.50 -8.03
CA PHE A 93 -15.50 10.48 -8.72
C PHE A 93 -16.24 9.14 -8.59
N GLU A 94 -15.89 8.33 -7.59
CA GLU A 94 -16.55 7.05 -7.35
C GLU A 94 -18.01 7.32 -6.99
N SER A 95 -18.85 6.32 -7.23
CA SER A 95 -20.28 6.42 -7.02
C SER A 95 -20.61 6.70 -5.55
N PHE A 96 -21.83 7.14 -5.26
CA PHE A 96 -22.24 7.30 -3.86
C PHE A 96 -22.05 5.98 -3.09
N GLU A 97 -22.33 4.87 -3.75
CA GLU A 97 -22.26 3.50 -3.23
C GLU A 97 -20.86 3.12 -2.73
N ASP A 98 -19.80 3.61 -3.39
CA ASP A 98 -18.39 3.30 -3.03
C ASP A 98 -17.81 4.28 -1.98
N SER A 99 -18.57 5.32 -1.62
CA SER A 99 -18.17 6.30 -0.61
C SER A 99 -18.35 5.77 0.82
N PRO A 100 -17.68 6.35 1.84
CA PRO A 100 -17.94 6.03 3.23
C PRO A 100 -19.43 6.13 3.61
N ALA A 101 -20.13 7.16 3.11
CA ALA A 101 -21.56 7.35 3.32
C ALA A 101 -22.40 6.25 2.64
N GLY A 102 -22.02 5.83 1.43
CA GLY A 102 -22.64 4.71 0.71
C GLY A 102 -22.50 3.38 1.46
N HIS A 103 -21.32 3.09 1.99
CA HIS A 103 -21.10 1.90 2.83
C HIS A 103 -21.92 1.95 4.12
N ILE A 104 -22.05 3.12 4.77
CA ILE A 104 -22.90 3.29 5.95
C ILE A 104 -24.37 3.04 5.59
N ALA A 105 -24.84 3.58 4.46
CA ALA A 105 -26.21 3.36 3.97
C ALA A 105 -26.46 1.87 3.66
N GLN A 106 -25.50 1.19 3.03
CA GLN A 106 -25.56 -0.24 2.74
C GLN A 106 -25.65 -1.07 4.03
N LEU A 107 -24.79 -0.80 5.00
CA LEU A 107 -24.80 -1.46 6.31
C LEU A 107 -26.12 -1.21 7.05
N ALA A 108 -26.63 0.03 7.01
CA ALA A 108 -27.93 0.36 7.60
C ALA A 108 -29.08 -0.46 6.97
N GLY A 109 -29.07 -0.61 5.64
CA GLY A 109 -30.04 -1.44 4.92
C GLY A 109 -29.99 -2.92 5.33
N LEU A 110 -28.78 -3.46 5.52
CA LEU A 110 -28.59 -4.84 6.00
C LEU A 110 -29.07 -5.04 7.44
N LEU A 111 -28.93 -4.02 8.29
CA LEU A 111 -29.27 -4.08 9.71
C LEU A 111 -30.75 -3.74 9.99
N ALA A 112 -31.43 -3.00 9.11
CA ALA A 112 -32.81 -2.56 9.31
C ALA A 112 -33.81 -3.70 9.63
N PRO A 113 -33.73 -4.90 9.00
CA PRO A 113 -34.62 -6.02 9.34
C PRO A 113 -34.29 -6.67 10.69
N LEU A 114 -33.07 -6.50 11.20
CA LEU A 114 -32.55 -7.19 12.39
C LEU A 114 -32.64 -6.33 13.66
N ALA A 115 -32.75 -5.00 13.51
CA ALA A 115 -32.79 -4.05 14.62
C ALA A 115 -33.94 -3.04 14.44
N PRO A 116 -35.18 -3.40 14.85
CA PRO A 116 -36.32 -2.49 14.79
C PRO A 116 -36.07 -1.22 15.61
N GLY A 117 -36.21 -0.05 14.97
CA GLY A 117 -35.95 1.25 15.59
C GLY A 117 -34.50 1.74 15.46
N PHE A 118 -33.62 1.00 14.77
CA PHE A 118 -32.31 1.51 14.37
C PHE A 118 -32.46 2.65 13.36
N VAL A 119 -31.89 3.81 13.68
CA VAL A 119 -31.92 5.01 12.83
C VAL A 119 -30.48 5.49 12.65
N VAL A 120 -30.06 5.63 11.39
CA VAL A 120 -28.83 6.33 11.03
C VAL A 120 -29.18 7.81 10.86
N SER A 121 -28.44 8.69 11.54
CA SER A 121 -28.63 10.14 11.40
C SER A 121 -28.25 10.61 10.00
N SER A 122 -28.89 11.67 9.51
CA SER A 122 -28.52 12.35 8.26
C SER A 122 -27.03 12.70 8.25
N ASP A 123 -26.50 13.19 9.37
CA ASP A 123 -25.12 13.62 9.53
C ASP A 123 -24.10 12.48 9.32
N ALA A 124 -24.52 11.22 9.49
CA ALA A 124 -23.68 10.05 9.24
C ALA A 124 -23.67 9.63 7.75
N LEU A 125 -24.60 10.16 6.97
CA LEU A 125 -24.73 9.95 5.52
C LEU A 125 -24.32 11.18 4.70
N ASP A 126 -24.08 12.32 5.35
CA ASP A 126 -23.45 13.47 4.70
C ASP A 126 -22.09 13.04 4.14
N ASP A 127 -21.75 13.55 2.94
CA ASP A 127 -20.54 13.20 2.18
C ASP A 127 -19.28 13.59 2.98
N CYS A 128 -18.89 12.68 3.87
CA CYS A 128 -17.79 12.81 4.82
C CYS A 128 -16.48 12.25 4.26
N GLY A 129 -16.49 11.84 2.99
CA GLY A 129 -15.26 11.53 2.27
C GLY A 129 -14.46 12.82 2.07
N VAL A 130 -13.24 12.88 2.62
CA VAL A 130 -12.32 13.98 2.33
C VAL A 130 -11.93 13.89 0.86
N ARG A 131 -12.64 14.63 0.00
CA ARG A 131 -12.27 14.81 -1.40
C ARG A 131 -11.21 15.92 -1.49
N PRO A 132 -10.20 15.77 -2.36
CA PRO A 132 -9.28 16.87 -2.62
C PRO A 132 -10.07 18.06 -3.20
N THR A 133 -9.84 19.25 -2.64
CA THR A 133 -10.32 20.50 -3.21
C THR A 133 -9.75 20.71 -4.61
N ALA A 134 -10.39 21.56 -5.42
CA ALA A 134 -9.88 21.91 -6.75
C ALA A 134 -8.42 22.43 -6.70
N SER A 135 -8.08 23.17 -5.64
CA SER A 135 -6.72 23.67 -5.40
C SER A 135 -5.73 22.55 -5.05
N GLU A 136 -6.12 21.58 -4.24
CA GLU A 136 -5.29 20.40 -3.93
C GLU A 136 -5.06 19.54 -5.18
N TRP A 137 -6.10 19.33 -5.98
CA TRP A 137 -5.99 18.60 -7.24
C TRP A 137 -5.09 19.33 -8.25
N ALA A 138 -5.18 20.66 -8.33
CA ALA A 138 -4.31 21.46 -9.18
C ALA A 138 -2.83 21.34 -8.75
N ARG A 139 -2.54 21.40 -7.44
CA ARG A 139 -1.19 21.20 -6.90
C ARG A 139 -0.64 19.80 -7.21
N PHE A 140 -1.47 18.77 -7.08
CA PHE A 140 -1.08 17.41 -7.44
C PHE A 140 -0.69 17.29 -8.92
N ARG A 141 -1.53 17.78 -9.84
CA ARG A 141 -1.22 17.77 -11.28
C ARG A 141 0.03 18.55 -11.63
N GLU A 142 0.24 19.70 -10.98
CA GLU A 142 1.45 20.50 -11.17
C GLU A 142 2.71 19.71 -10.78
N ALA A 143 2.70 19.03 -9.64
CA ALA A 143 3.81 18.16 -9.23
C ALA A 143 4.05 16.99 -10.21
N CYS A 144 2.98 16.35 -10.69
CA CYS A 144 3.08 15.30 -11.71
C CYS A 144 3.71 15.82 -13.01
N ASN A 145 3.34 17.03 -13.45
CA ASN A 145 3.92 17.65 -14.63
C ASN A 145 5.40 18.00 -14.44
N GLN A 146 5.82 18.43 -13.25
CA GLN A 146 7.23 18.69 -12.96
C GLN A 146 8.09 17.43 -13.12
N VAL A 147 7.60 16.27 -12.67
CA VAL A 147 8.29 14.99 -12.85
C VAL A 147 8.37 14.62 -14.33
N ARG A 148 7.26 14.74 -15.07
CA ARG A 148 7.22 14.49 -16.53
C ARG A 148 8.19 15.42 -17.29
N CYS A 149 8.29 16.69 -16.90
CA CYS A 149 9.21 17.64 -17.52
C CYS A 149 10.68 17.34 -17.21
N ALA A 150 11.00 16.88 -16.00
CA ALA A 150 12.35 16.50 -15.62
C ALA A 150 12.82 15.24 -16.37
N ASP A 151 11.93 14.27 -16.58
CA ASP A 151 12.22 13.05 -17.36
C ASP A 151 12.44 13.36 -18.86
N ALA A 152 11.75 14.37 -19.40
CA ALA A 152 11.87 14.79 -20.78
C ALA A 152 13.13 15.62 -21.10
N GLN A 153 13.89 16.06 -20.10
CA GLN A 153 15.15 16.79 -20.32
C GLN A 153 16.31 15.80 -20.52
N PRO A 154 17.05 15.89 -21.65
CA PRO A 154 18.20 15.02 -21.86
C PRO A 154 19.31 15.33 -20.85
N ALA A 155 19.95 14.27 -20.35
CA ALA A 155 21.11 14.32 -19.44
C ALA A 155 22.30 15.09 -20.03
#